data_AF-A0A7J3ACR2-F1
#
_entry.id   AF-A0A7J3ACR2-F1
#
_cell.length_a   1.000
_cell.length_b   1.000
_cell.length_c   1.000
_cell.angle_alpha   90.00
_cell.angle_beta   90.00
_cell.angle_gamma   90.00
#
_symmetry.space_group_name_H-M   'P 1'
#
loop_
_entity.id
_entity.type
_entity.pdbx_description
1 polymer ?
#
loop_
_entity_poly.entity_id
_entity_poly.type
_entity_poly.pdbx_seq_one_letter_code
_entity_poly.pdbx_strand_id
1 'polypeptide(L)'
;MARNSDKDKLEISHYILEHVPREAEVTRIEYEGPALSVYTKKPEVLVDQSNIVAEIVSVIRKRIVVRSDPSVRLPEAEAEKITRELIAPEAEITDINFDPSLGEIIIETKKPGLVIGRNGAVLQEIIKKTKWRPHVLRSPPIKSKIVTHMRHYLHSESKERERILRNVGDRIFRPKAYDVGDIRLTVLGGAQEVGRSAFLIKTRESSVLLDCGINPGSQRPFEAFPRCDSPEFQIDQLDAVVITHAHLDHCGLAPFLYKYGYDGPIYCSAPTSNLMTLLQLDYLDVASKQGVTAPYDQKDVRECVLHTIPLRYGVVTDIAPDIRL
;
A
#
# COMPACT_ATOMS: atom_id res chain seq x y z
N MET A 1 12.08 25.15 5.52
CA MET A 1 12.04 23.89 4.75
C MET A 1 10.63 23.53 4.28
N ALA A 2 9.57 23.64 5.09
CA ALA A 2 8.17 23.45 4.63
C ALA A 2 7.75 24.33 3.42
N ARG A 3 8.28 25.56 3.30
CA ARG A 3 7.98 26.45 2.16
C ARG A 3 8.40 25.93 0.78
N ASN A 4 9.39 25.04 0.68
CA ASN A 4 9.84 24.50 -0.61
C ASN A 4 9.03 23.28 -1.06
N SER A 5 8.57 22.43 -0.12
CA SER A 5 7.72 21.27 -0.46
C SER A 5 6.38 21.73 -1.01
N ASP A 6 5.80 22.76 -0.40
CA ASP A 6 4.55 23.35 -0.87
C ASP A 6 4.73 23.98 -2.24
N LYS A 7 5.90 24.60 -2.50
CA LYS A 7 6.20 25.21 -3.79
C LYS A 7 6.33 24.17 -4.91
N ASP A 8 7.07 23.10 -4.71
CA ASP A 8 7.19 22.00 -5.69
C ASP A 8 5.83 21.31 -5.92
N LYS A 9 5.05 21.09 -4.85
CA LYS A 9 3.70 20.54 -4.94
C LYS A 9 2.76 21.48 -5.69
N LEU A 10 2.87 22.79 -5.49
CA LEU A 10 2.11 23.81 -6.23
C LEU A 10 2.49 23.86 -7.71
N GLU A 11 3.79 23.79 -8.04
CA GLU A 11 4.28 23.76 -9.43
C GLU A 11 3.80 22.50 -10.17
N ILE A 12 3.90 21.32 -9.52
CA ILE A 12 3.38 20.05 -10.05
C ILE A 12 1.86 20.11 -10.24
N SER A 13 1.13 20.63 -9.26
CA SER A 13 -0.33 20.74 -9.33
C SER A 13 -0.77 21.69 -10.43
N HIS A 14 -0.07 22.82 -10.60
CA HIS A 14 -0.34 23.78 -11.67
C HIS A 14 -0.12 23.14 -13.04
N TYR A 15 1.01 22.45 -13.23
CA TYR A 15 1.30 21.75 -14.47
C TYR A 15 0.21 20.74 -14.82
N ILE A 16 -0.26 19.95 -13.84
CA ILE A 16 -1.34 18.98 -14.05
C ILE A 16 -2.63 19.69 -14.46
N LEU A 17 -3.01 20.77 -13.78
CA LEU A 17 -4.24 21.51 -14.07
C LEU A 17 -4.23 22.20 -15.44
N GLU A 18 -3.05 22.58 -15.96
CA GLU A 18 -2.90 23.15 -17.30
C GLU A 18 -3.06 22.13 -18.42
N HIS A 19 -2.62 20.88 -18.18
CA HIS A 19 -2.61 19.82 -19.19
C HIS A 19 -3.82 18.89 -19.12
N VAL A 20 -4.49 18.81 -17.97
CA VAL A 20 -5.73 18.05 -17.80
C VAL A 20 -6.91 18.85 -18.37
N PRO A 21 -7.79 18.21 -19.18
CA PRO A 21 -8.99 18.86 -19.70
C PRO A 21 -9.87 19.43 -18.58
N ARG A 22 -10.36 20.67 -18.76
CA ARG A 22 -11.22 21.33 -17.76
C ARG A 22 -12.52 20.58 -17.53
N GLU A 23 -12.98 19.84 -18.54
CA GLU A 23 -14.15 18.96 -18.51
C GLU A 23 -14.02 17.84 -17.47
N ALA A 24 -12.80 17.44 -17.11
CA ALA A 24 -12.56 16.44 -16.08
C ALA A 24 -12.93 16.95 -14.67
N GLU A 25 -13.07 18.26 -14.44
CA GLU A 25 -13.43 18.82 -13.13
C GLU A 25 -12.55 18.26 -11.99
N VAL A 26 -11.24 18.51 -12.07
CA VAL A 26 -10.27 18.12 -11.03
C VAL A 26 -10.60 18.86 -9.73
N THR A 27 -10.80 18.11 -8.64
CA THR A 27 -11.16 18.66 -7.33
C THR A 27 -9.96 18.84 -6.42
N ARG A 28 -9.03 17.89 -6.40
CA ARG A 28 -7.80 17.95 -5.60
C ARG A 28 -6.70 17.06 -6.17
N ILE A 29 -5.46 17.39 -5.83
CA ILE A 29 -4.25 16.67 -6.20
C ILE A 29 -3.44 16.43 -4.92
N GLU A 30 -3.22 15.15 -4.58
CA GLU A 30 -2.61 14.75 -3.31
C GLU A 30 -1.60 13.63 -3.51
N TYR A 31 -0.56 13.61 -2.68
CA TYR A 31 0.33 12.46 -2.60
C TYR A 31 -0.32 11.40 -1.71
N GLU A 32 -0.46 10.17 -2.21
CA GLU A 32 -1.06 9.06 -1.48
C GLU A 32 -0.26 7.78 -1.72
N GLY A 33 0.47 7.36 -0.69
CA GLY A 33 1.48 6.32 -0.80
C GLY A 33 2.53 6.70 -1.85
N PRO A 34 2.99 5.75 -2.68
CA PRO A 34 4.02 6.00 -3.70
C PRO A 34 3.46 6.61 -5.00
N ALA A 35 2.30 7.28 -4.94
CA ALA A 35 1.64 7.83 -6.12
C ALA A 35 1.11 9.24 -5.88
N LEU A 36 0.97 10.00 -6.97
CA LEU A 36 0.24 11.25 -7.02
C LEU A 36 -1.20 10.98 -7.49
N SER A 37 -2.15 11.17 -6.59
CA SER A 37 -3.57 10.98 -6.84
C SER A 37 -4.21 12.26 -7.36
N VAL A 38 -4.86 12.17 -8.53
CA VAL A 38 -5.64 13.27 -9.13
C VAL A 38 -7.11 12.92 -8.99
N TYR A 39 -7.82 13.65 -8.14
CA TYR A 39 -9.24 13.48 -7.89
C TYR A 39 -10.08 14.30 -8.87
N THR A 40 -11.10 13.67 -9.46
CA THR A 40 -11.94 14.24 -10.53
C THR A 40 -13.41 13.87 -10.34
N LYS A 41 -14.33 14.79 -10.66
CA LYS A 41 -15.77 14.49 -10.69
C LYS A 41 -16.20 13.71 -11.94
N LYS A 42 -15.42 13.79 -13.02
CA LYS A 42 -15.68 13.16 -14.31
C LYS A 42 -14.47 12.31 -14.73
N PRO A 43 -14.19 11.21 -14.00
CA PRO A 43 -13.05 10.34 -14.27
C PRO A 43 -13.04 9.81 -15.71
N GLU A 44 -14.22 9.56 -16.30
CA GLU A 44 -14.39 9.06 -17.66
C GLU A 44 -13.63 9.88 -18.72
N VAL A 45 -13.53 11.21 -18.55
CA VAL A 45 -12.84 12.11 -19.48
C VAL A 45 -11.34 11.74 -19.56
N LEU A 46 -10.74 11.45 -18.41
CA LEU A 46 -9.32 11.11 -18.32
C LEU A 46 -9.04 9.67 -18.75
N VAL A 47 -10.02 8.78 -18.63
CA VAL A 47 -9.83 7.40 -19.10
C VAL A 47 -9.97 7.30 -20.62
N ASP A 48 -10.90 8.05 -21.21
CA ASP A 48 -11.04 8.16 -22.66
C ASP A 48 -9.79 8.80 -23.31
N GLN A 49 -9.13 9.71 -22.60
CA GLN A 49 -7.93 10.42 -23.04
C GLN A 49 -6.65 9.96 -22.33
N SER A 50 -6.45 8.64 -22.24
CA SER A 50 -5.34 8.03 -21.50
C SER A 50 -3.93 8.53 -21.87
N ASN A 51 -3.73 9.04 -23.09
CA ASN A 51 -2.46 9.62 -23.53
C ASN A 51 -2.04 10.84 -22.70
N ILE A 52 -2.98 11.66 -22.23
CA ILE A 52 -2.69 12.88 -21.46
C ILE A 52 -1.97 12.52 -20.15
N VAL A 53 -2.46 11.50 -19.45
CA VAL A 53 -1.84 11.05 -18.20
C VAL A 53 -0.42 10.52 -18.47
N ALA A 54 -0.22 9.80 -19.58
CA ALA A 54 1.10 9.28 -19.96
C ALA A 54 2.09 10.41 -20.28
N GLU A 55 1.66 11.45 -21.00
CA GLU A 55 2.46 12.63 -21.30
C GLU A 55 2.87 13.37 -20.02
N ILE A 56 1.93 13.61 -19.11
CA ILE A 56 2.21 14.26 -17.82
C ILE A 56 3.20 13.43 -17.00
N VAL A 57 3.00 12.11 -16.91
CA VAL A 57 3.92 11.20 -16.19
C VAL A 57 5.34 11.25 -16.79
N SER A 58 5.47 11.40 -18.10
CA SER A 58 6.79 11.46 -18.76
C SER A 58 7.61 12.71 -18.35
N VAL A 59 6.92 13.81 -18.04
CA VAL A 59 7.52 15.08 -17.62
C VAL A 59 7.77 15.10 -16.12
N ILE A 60 6.75 14.78 -15.33
CA ILE A 60 6.82 14.84 -13.85
C ILE A 60 7.66 13.69 -13.27
N ARG A 61 7.77 12.56 -14.00
CA ARG A 61 8.51 11.35 -13.61
C ARG A 61 8.04 10.76 -12.26
N LYS A 62 6.78 11.00 -11.92
CA LYS A 62 6.07 10.44 -10.76
C LYS A 62 4.88 9.62 -11.26
N ARG A 63 4.54 8.57 -10.53
CA ARG A 63 3.37 7.74 -10.85
C ARG A 63 2.09 8.51 -10.55
N ILE A 64 1.24 8.70 -11.56
CA ILE A 64 -0.07 9.36 -11.41
C ILE A 64 -1.18 8.32 -11.37
N VAL A 65 -2.13 8.49 -10.47
CA VAL A 65 -3.35 7.69 -10.36
C VAL A 65 -4.55 8.61 -10.42
N VAL A 66 -5.43 8.39 -11.40
CA VAL A 66 -6.70 9.10 -11.49
C VAL A 66 -7.70 8.43 -10.55
N ARG A 67 -8.33 9.21 -9.68
CA ARG A 67 -9.35 8.75 -8.74
C ARG A 67 -10.62 9.57 -8.90
N SER A 68 -11.76 8.94 -8.69
CA SER A 68 -13.02 9.66 -8.63
C SER A 68 -13.17 10.38 -7.30
N ASP A 69 -13.66 11.61 -7.32
CA ASP A 69 -14.01 12.33 -6.11
C ASP A 69 -15.06 11.54 -5.30
N PRO A 70 -14.90 11.35 -3.98
CA PRO A 70 -15.87 10.62 -3.16
C PRO A 70 -17.29 11.16 -3.27
N SER A 71 -17.48 12.46 -3.53
CA SER A 71 -18.81 13.09 -3.64
C SER A 71 -19.62 12.64 -4.86
N VAL A 72 -18.98 12.07 -5.89
CA VAL A 72 -19.66 11.60 -7.12
C VAL A 72 -19.77 10.09 -7.18
N ARG A 73 -19.19 9.36 -6.23
CA ARG A 73 -19.28 7.90 -6.17
C ARG A 73 -20.69 7.47 -5.79
N LEU A 74 -21.25 6.52 -6.53
CA LEU A 74 -22.52 5.93 -6.15
C LEU A 74 -22.39 5.18 -4.82
N PRO A 75 -23.48 5.08 -4.03
CA PRO A 75 -23.52 4.20 -2.87
C PRO A 75 -23.13 2.76 -3.25
N GLU A 76 -22.40 2.07 -2.38
CA GLU A 76 -21.83 0.74 -2.66
C GLU A 76 -22.88 -0.28 -3.14
N ALA A 77 -24.07 -0.30 -2.52
CA ALA A 77 -25.15 -1.20 -2.90
C ALA A 77 -25.67 -0.94 -4.33
N GLU A 78 -25.76 0.32 -4.75
CA GLU A 78 -26.18 0.69 -6.11
C GLU A 78 -25.07 0.41 -7.12
N ALA A 79 -23.82 0.74 -6.76
CA ALA A 79 -22.65 0.45 -7.58
C ALA A 79 -22.47 -1.05 -7.82
N GLU A 80 -22.70 -1.88 -6.80
CA GLU A 80 -22.67 -3.34 -6.92
C GLU A 80 -23.74 -3.83 -7.90
N LYS A 81 -24.99 -3.36 -7.74
CA LYS A 81 -26.10 -3.74 -8.62
C LYS A 81 -25.80 -3.42 -10.08
N ILE A 82 -25.40 -2.18 -10.36
CA ILE A 82 -25.06 -1.73 -11.73
C ILE A 82 -23.90 -2.55 -12.29
N THR A 83 -22.88 -2.82 -11.47
CA THR A 83 -21.71 -3.62 -11.88
C THR A 83 -22.11 -5.04 -12.28
N ARG A 84 -23.01 -5.68 -11.52
CA ARG A 84 -23.55 -7.01 -11.84
C ARG A 84 -24.40 -7.02 -13.12
N GLU A 85 -25.14 -5.95 -13.39
CA GLU A 85 -25.93 -5.80 -14.61
C GLU A 85 -25.07 -5.56 -15.86
N LEU A 86 -23.93 -4.88 -15.72
CA LEU A 86 -23.00 -4.61 -16.82
C LEU A 86 -22.16 -5.83 -17.23
N ILE A 87 -21.89 -6.73 -16.29
CA ILE A 87 -21.02 -7.89 -16.52
C ILE A 87 -21.86 -9.08 -16.96
N ALA A 88 -21.41 -9.73 -18.03
CA ALA A 88 -22.06 -10.92 -18.56
C ALA A 88 -22.10 -12.06 -17.51
N PRO A 89 -23.23 -12.76 -17.29
CA PRO A 89 -23.35 -13.82 -16.28
C PRO A 89 -22.30 -14.93 -16.41
N GLU A 90 -21.81 -15.18 -17.63
CA GLU A 90 -20.78 -16.17 -17.95
C GLU A 90 -19.42 -15.84 -17.33
N ALA A 91 -19.21 -14.59 -16.90
CA ALA A 91 -18.04 -14.19 -16.15
C ALA A 91 -17.98 -14.87 -14.77
N GLU A 92 -19.11 -15.31 -14.23
CA GLU A 92 -19.20 -15.98 -12.92
C GLU A 92 -18.56 -15.14 -11.81
N ILE A 93 -19.16 -13.99 -11.50
CA ILE A 93 -18.76 -13.15 -10.37
C ILE A 93 -19.01 -13.92 -9.07
N THR A 94 -17.96 -14.13 -8.28
CA THR A 94 -18.05 -14.83 -6.98
C THR A 94 -18.21 -13.88 -5.80
N ASP A 95 -17.65 -12.68 -5.91
CA ASP A 95 -17.66 -11.69 -4.83
C ASP A 95 -17.43 -10.28 -5.36
N ILE A 96 -17.99 -9.28 -4.68
CA ILE A 96 -17.72 -7.86 -4.93
C ILE A 96 -17.44 -7.20 -3.58
N ASN A 97 -16.32 -6.48 -3.49
CA ASN A 97 -15.94 -5.72 -2.31
C ASN A 97 -15.59 -4.29 -2.73
N PHE A 98 -15.47 -3.39 -1.76
CA PHE A 98 -15.09 -1.99 -2.00
C PHE A 98 -13.84 -1.64 -1.20
N ASP A 99 -13.02 -0.76 -1.76
CA ASP A 99 -11.98 -0.04 -1.04
C ASP A 99 -12.26 1.47 -1.17
N PRO A 100 -12.96 2.06 -0.19
CA PRO A 100 -13.28 3.48 -0.21
C PRO A 100 -12.04 4.37 -0.21
N SER A 101 -10.95 3.92 0.44
CA SER A 101 -9.70 4.70 0.58
C SER A 101 -9.00 4.90 -0.76
N LEU A 102 -9.13 3.93 -1.67
CA LEU A 102 -8.61 4.01 -3.04
C LEU A 102 -9.68 4.40 -4.08
N GLY A 103 -10.96 4.31 -3.71
CA GLY A 103 -12.08 4.49 -4.64
C GLY A 103 -12.23 3.34 -5.62
N GLU A 104 -11.92 2.12 -5.16
CA GLU A 104 -11.91 0.92 -6.00
C GLU A 104 -13.09 0.00 -5.68
N ILE A 105 -13.66 -0.60 -6.72
CA ILE A 105 -14.59 -1.73 -6.63
C ILE A 105 -13.83 -2.99 -7.02
N ILE A 106 -13.66 -3.90 -6.07
CA ILE A 106 -12.90 -5.14 -6.21
C ILE A 106 -13.86 -6.25 -6.67
N ILE A 107 -13.66 -6.74 -7.88
CA ILE A 107 -14.56 -7.71 -8.52
C ILE A 107 -13.83 -9.06 -8.63
N GLU A 108 -14.30 -10.07 -7.89
CA GLU A 108 -13.79 -11.43 -8.02
C GLU A 108 -14.62 -12.25 -9.01
N THR A 109 -13.96 -12.84 -10.00
CA THR A 109 -14.60 -13.55 -11.10
C THR A 109 -13.78 -14.76 -11.55
N LYS A 110 -14.42 -15.86 -11.96
CA LYS A 110 -13.70 -17.00 -12.54
C LYS A 110 -13.11 -16.68 -13.92
N LYS A 111 -13.74 -15.76 -14.68
CA LYS A 111 -13.30 -15.37 -16.03
C LYS A 111 -13.07 -13.84 -16.12
N PRO A 112 -11.93 -13.34 -15.60
CA PRO A 112 -11.59 -11.91 -15.62
C PRO A 112 -11.67 -11.25 -17.01
N GLY A 113 -11.35 -11.98 -18.08
CA GLY A 113 -11.38 -11.42 -19.44
C GLY A 113 -12.75 -10.92 -19.88
N LEU A 114 -13.83 -11.54 -19.40
CA LEU A 114 -15.20 -11.10 -19.70
C LEU A 114 -15.59 -9.85 -18.92
N VAL A 115 -15.05 -9.66 -17.72
CA VAL A 115 -15.24 -8.45 -16.90
C VAL A 115 -14.45 -7.27 -17.46
N ILE A 116 -13.26 -7.52 -18.00
CA ILE A 116 -12.46 -6.47 -18.63
C ILE A 116 -13.11 -6.04 -19.95
N GLY A 117 -13.60 -7.01 -20.73
CA GLY A 117 -14.15 -6.77 -22.06
C GLY A 117 -13.07 -6.44 -23.10
N ARG A 118 -13.48 -6.29 -24.37
CA ARG A 118 -12.56 -5.91 -25.45
C ARG A 118 -12.04 -4.49 -25.19
N ASN A 119 -10.71 -4.32 -25.18
CA ASN A 119 -10.03 -3.04 -24.91
C ASN A 119 -10.46 -2.36 -23.59
N GLY A 120 -10.94 -3.11 -22.60
CA GLY A 120 -11.38 -2.53 -21.32
C GLY A 120 -12.76 -1.87 -21.34
N ALA A 121 -13.56 -2.04 -22.41
CA ALA A 121 -14.83 -1.32 -22.58
C ALA A 121 -15.80 -1.48 -21.39
N VAL A 122 -15.88 -2.67 -20.80
CA VAL A 122 -16.75 -2.93 -19.63
C VAL A 122 -16.23 -2.18 -18.40
N LEU A 123 -14.91 -2.13 -18.21
CA LEU A 123 -14.31 -1.35 -17.12
C LEU A 123 -14.63 0.14 -17.26
N GLN A 124 -14.57 0.69 -18.48
CA GLN A 124 -14.92 2.07 -18.75
C GLN A 124 -16.39 2.37 -18.43
N GLU A 125 -17.29 1.47 -18.83
CA GLU A 125 -18.72 1.62 -18.52
C GLU A 125 -18.98 1.54 -17.00
N ILE A 126 -18.27 0.67 -16.27
CA ILE A 126 -18.35 0.63 -14.80
C ILE A 126 -17.92 1.98 -14.21
N ILE A 127 -16.76 2.53 -14.63
CA ILE A 127 -16.28 3.84 -14.16
C ILE A 127 -17.31 4.93 -14.49
N LYS A 128 -17.82 4.96 -15.72
CA LYS A 128 -18.74 5.99 -16.19
C LYS A 128 -20.05 6.00 -15.41
N LYS A 129 -20.63 4.82 -15.14
CA LYS A 129 -21.92 4.67 -14.45
C LYS A 129 -21.81 4.74 -12.92
N THR A 130 -20.78 4.15 -12.33
CA THR A 130 -20.67 4.02 -10.86
C THR A 130 -19.73 5.04 -10.22
N LYS A 131 -18.82 5.62 -11.02
CA LYS A 131 -17.65 6.39 -10.59
C LYS A 131 -16.69 5.61 -9.69
N TRP A 132 -16.83 4.29 -9.55
CA TRP A 132 -15.85 3.45 -8.88
C TRP A 132 -14.84 2.89 -9.89
N ARG A 133 -13.58 2.81 -9.48
CA ARG A 133 -12.52 2.24 -10.32
C ARG A 133 -12.51 0.70 -10.18
N PRO A 134 -12.73 -0.07 -11.25
CA PRO A 134 -12.78 -1.52 -11.13
C PRO A 134 -11.39 -2.13 -10.97
N HIS A 135 -11.25 -2.97 -9.95
CA HIS A 135 -10.10 -3.83 -9.71
C HIS A 135 -10.51 -5.30 -9.87
N VAL A 136 -10.19 -5.89 -11.02
CA VAL A 136 -10.64 -7.25 -11.36
C VAL A 136 -9.64 -8.28 -10.85
N LEU A 137 -10.12 -9.22 -10.05
CA LEU A 137 -9.36 -10.34 -9.50
C LEU A 137 -9.95 -11.67 -9.99
N ARG A 138 -9.08 -12.66 -10.19
CA ARG A 138 -9.52 -14.03 -10.43
C ARG A 138 -10.00 -14.63 -9.12
N SER A 139 -11.20 -15.22 -9.11
CA SER A 139 -11.72 -15.93 -7.95
C SER A 139 -10.77 -17.06 -7.55
N PRO A 140 -10.38 -17.15 -6.27
CA PRO A 140 -9.59 -18.27 -5.81
C PRO A 140 -10.44 -19.54 -5.76
N PRO A 141 -9.86 -20.73 -6.01
CA PRO A 141 -10.59 -21.99 -5.87
C PRO A 141 -10.99 -22.27 -4.40
N ILE A 142 -10.23 -21.73 -3.44
CA ILE A 142 -10.47 -21.85 -2.00
C ILE A 142 -10.58 -20.45 -1.43
N LYS A 143 -11.68 -20.16 -0.72
CA LYS A 143 -11.85 -18.89 -0.02
C LYS A 143 -10.95 -18.84 1.22
N SER A 144 -10.19 -17.76 1.37
CA SER A 144 -9.33 -17.52 2.52
C SER A 144 -10.01 -16.60 3.53
N LYS A 145 -10.18 -17.07 4.77
CA LYS A 145 -10.74 -16.27 5.87
C LYS A 145 -9.89 -15.04 6.18
N ILE A 146 -8.56 -15.17 6.11
CA ILE A 146 -7.62 -14.06 6.37
C ILE A 146 -7.81 -12.95 5.35
N VAL A 147 -7.91 -13.28 4.06
CA VAL A 147 -8.14 -12.29 3.00
C VAL A 147 -9.46 -11.56 3.21
N THR A 148 -10.54 -12.28 3.53
CA THR A 148 -11.84 -11.68 3.83
C THR A 148 -11.77 -10.75 5.04
N HIS A 149 -11.14 -11.18 6.14
CA HIS A 149 -10.99 -10.34 7.34
C HIS A 149 -10.16 -9.09 7.07
N MET A 150 -9.04 -9.21 6.35
CA MET A 150 -8.19 -8.06 6.01
C MET A 150 -8.94 -7.03 5.15
N ARG A 151 -9.71 -7.49 4.14
CA ARG A 151 -10.54 -6.60 3.32
C ARG A 151 -11.61 -5.89 4.15
N HIS A 152 -12.32 -6.63 5.00
CA HIS A 152 -13.32 -6.04 5.88
C HIS A 152 -12.70 -4.97 6.79
N TYR A 153 -11.51 -5.25 7.32
CA TYR A 153 -10.80 -4.33 8.19
C TYR A 153 -10.30 -3.07 7.46
N LEU A 154 -9.71 -3.22 6.27
CA LEU A 154 -9.31 -2.09 5.43
C LEU A 154 -10.51 -1.23 5.01
N HIS A 155 -11.67 -1.85 4.77
CA HIS A 155 -12.91 -1.14 4.48
C HIS A 155 -13.41 -0.35 5.69
N SER A 156 -13.49 -1.00 6.87
CA SER A 156 -13.98 -0.35 8.10
C SER A 156 -13.09 0.81 8.55
N GLU A 157 -11.78 0.69 8.34
CA GLU A 157 -10.78 1.70 8.69
C GLU A 157 -10.37 2.58 7.50
N SER A 158 -11.20 2.67 6.46
CA SER A 158 -10.87 3.38 5.22
C SER A 158 -10.45 4.85 5.43
N LYS A 159 -11.06 5.56 6.39
CA LYS A 159 -10.67 6.94 6.75
C LYS A 159 -9.26 7.03 7.32
N GLU A 160 -8.90 6.07 8.17
CA GLU A 160 -7.56 6.02 8.75
C GLU A 160 -6.54 5.61 7.69
N ARG A 161 -6.90 4.65 6.83
CA ARG A 161 -6.09 4.28 5.68
C ARG A 161 -5.81 5.45 4.74
N GLU A 162 -6.79 6.33 4.48
CA GLU A 162 -6.57 7.56 3.71
C GLU A 162 -5.56 8.48 4.38
N ARG A 163 -5.66 8.69 5.70
CA ARG A 163 -4.70 9.50 6.48
C ARG A 163 -3.28 8.93 6.34
N ILE A 164 -3.13 7.63 6.54
CA ILE A 164 -1.84 6.92 6.43
C ILE A 164 -1.26 7.10 5.03
N LEU A 165 -2.05 6.86 3.97
CA LEU A 165 -1.57 7.02 2.60
C LEU A 165 -1.13 8.46 2.33
N ARG A 166 -1.86 9.48 2.78
CA ARG A 166 -1.44 10.89 2.64
C ARG A 166 -0.12 11.18 3.34
N ASN A 167 0.01 10.76 4.60
CA ASN A 167 1.23 10.94 5.38
C ASN A 167 2.44 10.26 4.73
N VAL A 168 2.26 9.03 4.24
CA VAL A 168 3.30 8.29 3.51
C VAL A 168 3.68 9.03 2.23
N GLY A 169 2.70 9.51 1.47
CA GLY A 169 2.94 10.27 0.24
C GLY A 169 3.73 11.55 0.48
N ASP A 170 3.32 12.35 1.46
CA ASP A 170 4.04 13.59 1.81
C ASP A 170 5.47 13.30 2.32
N ARG A 171 5.70 12.17 3.01
CA ARG A 171 7.05 11.73 3.41
C ARG A 171 7.92 11.30 2.23
N ILE A 172 7.39 10.51 1.28
CA ILE A 172 8.14 10.03 0.10
C ILE A 172 8.55 11.20 -0.79
N PHE A 173 7.66 12.17 -0.98
CA PHE A 173 7.86 13.26 -1.92
C PHE A 173 8.31 14.57 -1.26
N ARG A 174 8.82 14.52 -0.03
CA ARG A 174 9.48 15.67 0.61
C ARG A 174 10.69 16.13 -0.22
N PRO A 175 11.04 17.43 -0.19
CA PRO A 175 12.28 17.91 -0.78
C PRO A 175 13.48 17.26 -0.11
N LYS A 176 14.45 16.84 -0.92
CA LYS A 176 15.72 16.33 -0.41
C LYS A 176 16.49 17.45 0.30
N ALA A 177 16.98 17.18 1.50
CA ALA A 177 17.89 18.06 2.22
C ALA A 177 19.34 17.85 1.79
N TYR A 178 19.67 16.63 1.37
CA TYR A 178 21.03 16.24 0.94
C TYR A 178 21.04 15.70 -0.49
N ASP A 179 22.14 15.92 -1.19
CA ASP A 179 22.42 15.21 -2.43
C ASP A 179 22.75 13.74 -2.18
N VAL A 180 22.59 12.92 -3.21
CA VAL A 180 22.90 11.48 -3.15
C VAL A 180 24.37 11.32 -2.75
N GLY A 181 24.59 10.64 -1.63
CA GLY A 181 25.90 10.48 -1.01
C GLY A 181 26.23 9.03 -0.72
N ASP A 182 26.80 8.77 0.45
CA ASP A 182 27.11 7.44 0.93
C ASP A 182 25.86 6.65 1.33
N ILE A 183 25.97 5.32 1.18
CA ILE A 183 24.97 4.34 1.61
C ILE A 183 25.63 3.48 2.68
N ARG A 184 24.98 3.34 3.83
CA ARG A 184 25.42 2.48 4.93
C ARG A 184 24.41 1.38 5.14
N LEU A 185 24.91 0.16 5.33
CA LEU A 185 24.12 -1.01 5.71
C LEU A 185 24.55 -1.44 7.10
N THR A 186 23.60 -1.49 8.03
CA THR A 186 23.79 -1.97 9.39
C THR A 186 23.01 -3.27 9.55
N VAL A 187 23.72 -4.33 9.93
CA VAL A 187 23.09 -5.63 10.23
C VAL A 187 22.55 -5.59 11.65
N LEU A 188 21.23 -5.77 11.80
CA LEU A 188 20.56 -5.83 13.10
C LEU A 188 20.26 -7.28 13.52
N GLY A 189 20.20 -8.21 12.58
CA GLY A 189 20.07 -9.65 12.82
C GLY A 189 20.11 -10.46 11.52
N GLY A 190 20.34 -11.77 11.62
CA GLY A 190 20.37 -12.69 10.47
C GLY A 190 21.73 -12.81 9.76
N ALA A 191 22.83 -12.34 10.37
CA ALA A 191 24.19 -12.59 9.88
C ALA A 191 24.93 -13.58 10.77
N GLN A 192 25.53 -14.61 10.16
CA GLN A 192 26.13 -15.76 10.85
C GLN A 192 25.16 -16.54 11.74
N GLU A 193 23.85 -16.47 11.45
CA GLU A 193 22.77 -17.15 12.15
C GLU A 193 21.57 -17.36 11.21
N VAL A 194 20.60 -18.16 11.63
CA VAL A 194 19.27 -18.28 11.00
C VAL A 194 18.23 -17.79 12.00
N GLY A 195 17.31 -16.94 11.54
CA GLY A 195 16.34 -16.25 12.38
C GLY A 195 16.57 -14.74 12.46
N ARG A 196 15.53 -14.01 12.86
CA ARG A 196 15.56 -12.57 13.18
C ARG A 196 16.23 -11.67 12.13
N SER A 197 16.01 -11.97 10.84
CA SER A 197 16.56 -11.17 9.73
C SER A 197 16.09 -9.72 9.84
N ALA A 198 17.06 -8.79 9.83
CA ALA A 198 16.81 -7.36 9.84
C ALA A 198 18.07 -6.59 9.39
N PHE A 199 17.94 -5.80 8.33
CA PHE A 199 19.03 -5.02 7.75
C PHE A 199 18.58 -3.56 7.57
N LEU A 200 19.28 -2.64 8.22
CA LEU A 200 18.99 -1.22 8.12
C LEU A 200 19.86 -0.58 7.03
N ILE A 201 19.22 0.00 6.02
CA ILE A 201 19.87 0.78 4.97
C ILE A 201 19.65 2.26 5.27
N LYS A 202 20.74 3.02 5.40
CA LYS A 202 20.70 4.47 5.59
C LYS A 202 21.43 5.17 4.47
N THR A 203 20.81 6.21 3.92
CA THR A 203 21.48 7.24 3.13
C THR A 203 21.68 8.48 4.00
N ARG A 204 22.10 9.60 3.41
CA ARG A 204 22.09 10.90 4.09
C ARG A 204 20.69 11.46 4.32
N GLU A 205 19.71 11.01 3.53
CA GLU A 205 18.34 11.54 3.50
C GLU A 205 17.33 10.57 4.12
N SER A 206 17.55 9.25 3.97
CA SER A 206 16.52 8.24 4.20
C SER A 206 17.01 7.03 5.00
N SER A 207 16.08 6.36 5.68
CA SER A 207 16.31 5.16 6.49
C SER A 207 15.26 4.09 6.16
N VAL A 208 15.70 2.94 5.65
CA VAL A 208 14.83 1.83 5.23
C VAL A 208 15.25 0.54 5.91
N LEU A 209 14.30 -0.18 6.50
CA LEU A 209 14.53 -1.47 7.14
C LEU A 209 14.11 -2.59 6.17
N LEU A 210 15.04 -3.47 5.84
CA LEU A 210 14.77 -4.70 5.12
C LEU A 210 14.57 -5.84 6.11
N ASP A 211 13.38 -6.42 6.11
CA ASP A 211 12.92 -7.45 7.04
C ASP A 211 12.94 -7.03 8.52
N CYS A 212 12.07 -7.64 9.31
CA CYS A 212 12.01 -7.50 10.76
C CYS A 212 11.46 -8.80 11.34
N GLY A 213 12.35 -9.80 11.45
CA GLY A 213 12.00 -11.16 11.83
C GLY A 213 12.08 -11.47 13.32
N ILE A 214 11.70 -12.70 13.67
CA ILE A 214 12.00 -13.32 14.97
C ILE A 214 12.86 -14.57 14.80
N ASN A 215 13.52 -15.05 15.84
CA ASN A 215 14.12 -16.37 15.89
C ASN A 215 13.28 -17.25 16.85
N PRO A 216 12.34 -18.06 16.34
CA PRO A 216 11.46 -18.88 17.17
C PRO A 216 12.20 -19.96 17.97
N GLY A 217 13.39 -20.37 17.52
CA GLY A 217 14.18 -21.42 18.17
C GLY A 217 15.00 -20.93 19.36
N SER A 218 15.08 -19.62 19.57
CA SER A 218 15.88 -19.06 20.66
C SER A 218 15.11 -19.00 21.97
N GLN A 219 15.73 -19.50 23.04
CA GLN A 219 15.22 -19.36 24.41
C GLN A 219 15.68 -18.06 25.09
N ARG A 220 16.61 -17.32 24.47
CA ARG A 220 17.13 -16.06 24.99
C ARG A 220 16.53 -14.89 24.23
N PRO A 221 15.80 -13.97 24.88
CA PRO A 221 15.21 -12.80 24.21
C PRO A 221 16.20 -11.99 23.38
N PHE A 222 17.45 -11.86 23.84
CA PHE A 222 18.53 -11.17 23.12
C PHE A 222 18.92 -11.83 21.78
N GLU A 223 18.62 -13.11 21.62
CA GLU A 223 18.86 -13.89 20.40
C GLU A 223 17.57 -14.14 19.61
N ALA A 224 16.41 -13.90 20.22
CA ALA A 224 15.09 -14.06 19.61
C ALA A 224 14.73 -12.89 18.69
N PHE A 225 15.29 -11.70 18.92
CA PHE A 225 14.91 -10.48 18.22
C PHE A 225 16.12 -9.76 17.58
N PRO A 226 15.91 -8.95 16.54
CA PRO A 226 16.92 -8.04 16.01
C PRO A 226 17.41 -7.05 17.07
N ARG A 227 18.60 -6.49 16.82
CA ARG A 227 19.24 -5.45 17.65
C ARG A 227 18.55 -4.09 17.51
N CYS A 228 17.27 -4.02 17.91
CA CYS A 228 16.52 -2.77 18.00
C CYS A 228 17.10 -1.80 19.05
N ASP A 229 18.02 -2.27 19.90
CA ASP A 229 18.81 -1.50 20.85
C ASP A 229 20.03 -0.81 20.20
N SER A 230 20.31 -1.07 18.92
CA SER A 230 21.42 -0.45 18.20
C SER A 230 21.24 1.08 18.12
N PRO A 231 22.27 1.89 18.43
CA PRO A 231 22.18 3.34 18.34
C PRO A 231 21.94 3.86 16.90
N GLU A 232 22.23 3.03 15.89
CA GLU A 232 21.97 3.36 14.49
C GLU A 232 20.49 3.23 14.10
N PHE A 233 19.71 2.46 14.87
CA PHE A 233 18.30 2.18 14.63
C PHE A 233 17.40 3.13 15.44
N GLN A 234 16.65 3.95 14.72
CA GLN A 234 15.75 4.95 15.29
C GLN A 234 14.40 4.83 14.58
N ILE A 235 13.39 4.37 15.31
CA ILE A 235 12.06 4.03 14.76
C ILE A 235 11.36 5.26 14.17
N ASP A 236 11.52 6.41 14.82
CA ASP A 236 10.98 7.71 14.41
C ASP A 236 11.59 8.24 13.11
N GLN A 237 12.80 7.81 12.77
CA GLN A 237 13.48 8.18 11.52
C GLN A 237 13.26 7.17 10.39
N LEU A 238 12.51 6.10 10.63
CA LEU A 238 12.31 5.05 9.63
C LEU A 238 11.32 5.51 8.55
N ASP A 239 11.77 5.59 7.30
CA ASP A 239 10.95 5.99 6.16
C ASP A 239 10.07 4.84 5.66
N ALA A 240 10.61 3.61 5.67
CA ALA A 240 9.91 2.44 5.17
C ALA A 240 10.45 1.13 5.76
N VAL A 241 9.59 0.12 5.78
CA VAL A 241 9.96 -1.28 6.03
C VAL A 241 9.65 -2.08 4.76
N VAL A 242 10.58 -2.91 4.30
CA VAL A 242 10.38 -3.80 3.15
C VAL A 242 10.47 -5.23 3.64
N ILE A 243 9.40 -6.00 3.42
CA ILE A 243 9.34 -7.42 3.80
C ILE A 243 9.51 -8.28 2.54
N THR A 244 10.56 -9.09 2.54
CA THR A 244 10.91 -9.95 1.40
C THR A 244 9.88 -11.05 1.19
N HIS A 245 9.54 -11.79 2.25
CA HIS A 245 8.57 -12.88 2.22
C HIS A 245 7.97 -13.12 3.61
N ALA A 246 6.97 -13.98 3.68
CA ALA A 246 6.08 -14.08 4.84
C ALA A 246 6.58 -14.98 5.97
N HIS A 247 7.78 -15.57 5.90
CA HIS A 247 8.26 -16.38 7.01
C HIS A 247 8.52 -15.52 8.25
N LEU A 248 8.25 -16.08 9.44
CA LEU A 248 8.32 -15.36 10.71
C LEU A 248 9.73 -14.83 11.01
N ASP A 249 10.77 -15.49 10.51
CA ASP A 249 12.16 -15.03 10.60
C ASP A 249 12.50 -13.82 9.72
N HIS A 250 11.54 -13.34 8.94
CA HIS A 250 11.66 -12.12 8.12
C HIS A 250 10.59 -11.08 8.44
N CYS A 251 9.41 -11.47 8.93
CA CYS A 251 8.31 -10.54 9.16
C CYS A 251 7.69 -10.61 10.56
N GLY A 252 8.12 -11.56 11.39
CA GLY A 252 7.46 -11.87 12.66
C GLY A 252 7.49 -10.71 13.65
N LEU A 253 8.50 -9.83 13.62
CA LEU A 253 8.61 -8.71 14.53
C LEU A 253 8.13 -7.38 13.93
N ALA A 254 7.66 -7.36 12.67
CA ALA A 254 7.14 -6.13 12.07
C ALA A 254 6.03 -5.43 12.89
N PRO A 255 5.06 -6.13 13.53
CA PRO A 255 4.04 -5.50 14.37
C PRO A 255 4.61 -4.77 15.58
N PHE A 256 5.74 -5.24 16.13
CA PHE A 256 6.41 -4.59 17.26
C PHE A 256 6.81 -3.15 16.92
N LEU A 257 7.13 -2.84 15.66
CA LEU A 257 7.50 -1.48 15.27
C LEU A 257 6.37 -0.49 15.55
N TYR A 258 5.11 -0.86 15.25
CA TYR A 258 3.94 -0.01 15.48
C TYR A 258 3.64 0.16 16.97
N LYS A 259 3.81 -0.91 17.77
CA LYS A 259 3.72 -0.83 19.23
C LYS A 259 4.65 0.23 19.83
N TYR A 260 5.82 0.42 19.22
CA TYR A 260 6.84 1.38 19.66
C TYR A 260 6.86 2.69 18.86
N GLY A 261 5.78 2.98 18.10
CA GLY A 261 5.54 4.29 17.51
C GLY A 261 5.96 4.47 16.06
N TYR A 262 6.26 3.39 15.33
CA TYR A 262 6.35 3.46 13.88
C TYR A 262 4.98 3.80 13.27
N ASP A 263 4.93 4.74 12.34
CA ASP A 263 3.72 5.22 11.62
C ASP A 263 4.01 5.29 10.11
N GLY A 264 4.99 4.50 9.64
CA GLY A 264 5.43 4.45 8.25
C GLY A 264 4.90 3.21 7.50
N PRO A 265 5.14 3.11 6.19
CA PRO A 265 4.62 2.04 5.37
C PRO A 265 5.39 0.72 5.54
N ILE A 266 4.71 -0.40 5.29
CA ILE A 266 5.34 -1.69 4.95
C ILE A 266 5.13 -1.98 3.48
N TYR A 267 6.21 -2.27 2.74
CA TYR A 267 6.14 -2.71 1.35
C TYR A 267 6.43 -4.20 1.26
N CYS A 268 5.55 -4.93 0.57
CA CYS A 268 5.73 -6.35 0.27
C CYS A 268 4.82 -6.77 -0.88
N SER A 269 4.89 -8.03 -1.32
CA SER A 269 3.93 -8.55 -2.30
C SER A 269 2.54 -8.76 -1.68
N ALA A 270 1.47 -8.71 -2.48
CA ALA A 270 0.12 -8.99 -1.98
C ALA A 270 -0.01 -10.40 -1.32
N PRO A 271 0.58 -11.48 -1.87
CA PRO A 271 0.65 -12.75 -1.16
C PRO A 271 1.40 -12.67 0.17
N THR A 272 2.54 -11.96 0.21
CA THR A 272 3.31 -11.76 1.44
C THR A 272 2.47 -11.07 2.51
N SER A 273 1.75 -9.99 2.18
CA SER A 273 0.87 -9.29 3.12
C SER A 273 -0.15 -10.22 3.79
N ASN A 274 -0.82 -11.06 2.99
CA ASN A 274 -1.82 -12.00 3.50
C ASN A 274 -1.20 -13.09 4.39
N LEU A 275 -0.10 -13.70 3.94
CA LEU A 275 0.57 -14.78 4.67
C LEU A 275 1.26 -14.28 5.95
N MET A 276 1.88 -13.11 5.89
CA MET A 276 2.50 -12.44 7.04
C MET A 276 1.46 -12.22 8.14
N THR A 277 0.28 -11.69 7.77
CA THR A 277 -0.81 -11.46 8.72
C THR A 277 -1.31 -12.76 9.34
N LEU A 278 -1.48 -13.82 8.53
CA LEU A 278 -1.86 -15.15 9.02
C LEU A 278 -0.86 -15.67 10.05
N LEU A 279 0.44 -15.65 9.73
CA LEU A 279 1.49 -16.21 10.56
C LEU A 279 1.74 -15.38 11.83
N GLN A 280 1.62 -14.05 11.76
CA GLN A 280 1.72 -13.19 12.94
C GLN A 280 0.57 -13.43 13.92
N LEU A 281 -0.66 -13.65 13.44
CA LEU A 281 -1.80 -14.00 14.30
C LEU A 281 -1.65 -15.40 14.91
N ASP A 282 -1.19 -16.37 14.12
CA ASP A 282 -0.92 -17.72 14.59
C ASP A 282 0.19 -17.73 15.68
N TYR A 283 1.25 -16.96 15.47
CA TYR A 283 2.30 -16.77 16.48
C TYR A 283 1.74 -16.27 17.83
N LEU A 284 0.82 -15.30 17.82
CA LEU A 284 0.18 -14.80 19.04
C LEU A 284 -0.68 -15.87 19.72
N ASP A 285 -1.43 -16.67 18.95
CA ASP A 285 -2.26 -17.75 19.48
C ASP A 285 -1.41 -18.86 20.12
N VAL A 286 -0.35 -19.29 19.44
CA VAL A 286 0.60 -20.29 19.94
C VAL A 286 1.31 -19.80 21.20
N ALA A 287 1.82 -18.56 21.20
CA ALA A 287 2.49 -17.98 22.36
C ALA A 287 1.55 -17.93 23.58
N SER A 288 0.31 -17.48 23.38
CA SER A 288 -0.70 -17.45 24.44
C SER A 288 -1.00 -18.84 25.00
N LYS A 289 -1.14 -19.86 24.15
CA LYS A 289 -1.41 -21.25 24.59
C LYS A 289 -0.24 -21.88 25.34
N GLN A 290 0.98 -21.44 25.05
CA GLN A 290 2.19 -21.87 25.76
C GLN A 290 2.48 -21.05 27.03
N GLY A 291 1.65 -20.06 27.36
CA GLY A 291 1.88 -19.17 28.50
C GLY A 291 3.06 -18.20 28.31
N VAL A 292 3.48 -17.98 27.07
CA VAL A 292 4.56 -17.06 26.72
C VAL A 292 3.96 -15.69 26.40
N THR A 293 4.53 -14.64 26.98
CA THR A 293 4.12 -13.26 26.65
C THR A 293 4.75 -12.85 25.32
N ALA A 294 3.90 -12.58 24.32
CA ALA A 294 4.33 -12.11 23.02
C ALA A 294 4.83 -10.64 23.08
N PRO A 295 5.76 -10.24 22.20
CA PRO A 295 6.33 -8.88 22.18
C PRO A 295 5.33 -7.81 21.72
N TYR A 296 4.25 -8.19 21.03
CA TYR A 296 3.18 -7.35 20.51
C TYR A 296 1.83 -8.07 20.65
N ASP A 297 0.72 -7.39 20.36
CA ASP A 297 -0.64 -7.94 20.42
C ASP A 297 -1.39 -7.87 19.07
N GLN A 298 -2.67 -8.27 19.05
CA GLN A 298 -3.46 -8.29 17.82
C GLN A 298 -3.73 -6.90 17.23
N LYS A 299 -3.73 -5.84 18.05
CA LYS A 299 -3.91 -4.46 17.58
C LYS A 299 -2.70 -4.02 16.76
N ASP A 300 -1.51 -4.41 17.19
CA ASP A 300 -0.26 -4.12 16.46
C ASP A 300 -0.22 -4.81 15.09
N VAL A 301 -0.75 -6.04 15.00
CA VAL A 301 -0.90 -6.75 13.71
C VAL A 301 -1.90 -6.04 12.80
N ARG A 302 -3.00 -5.52 13.36
CA ARG A 302 -3.97 -4.74 12.61
C ARG A 302 -3.35 -3.44 12.09
N GLU A 303 -2.58 -2.74 12.91
CA GLU A 303 -1.87 -1.53 12.49
C GLU A 303 -0.89 -1.81 11.33
N CYS A 304 -0.18 -2.93 11.41
CA CYS A 304 0.65 -3.44 10.34
C CYS A 304 -0.12 -3.66 9.03
N VAL A 305 -1.36 -4.18 9.09
CA VAL A 305 -2.24 -4.32 7.91
C VAL A 305 -2.63 -2.94 7.34
N LEU A 306 -2.98 -1.96 8.18
CA LEU A 306 -3.33 -0.61 7.73
C LEU A 306 -2.16 0.13 7.06
N HIS A 307 -0.93 -0.16 7.48
CA HIS A 307 0.27 0.45 6.92
C HIS A 307 0.90 -0.35 5.77
N THR A 308 0.45 -1.59 5.52
CA THR A 308 0.98 -2.40 4.43
C THR A 308 0.49 -1.91 3.07
N ILE A 309 1.41 -1.59 2.17
CA ILE A 309 1.19 -1.19 0.77
C ILE A 309 1.73 -2.29 -0.15
N PRO A 310 0.86 -3.16 -0.70
CA PRO A 310 1.29 -4.24 -1.58
C PRO A 310 1.84 -3.74 -2.93
N LEU A 311 2.96 -4.30 -3.36
CA LEU A 311 3.61 -4.02 -4.65
C LEU A 311 3.56 -5.24 -5.58
N ARG A 312 3.60 -4.97 -6.89
CA ARG A 312 3.71 -6.00 -7.93
C ARG A 312 5.16 -6.12 -8.38
N TYR A 313 5.58 -7.32 -8.77
CA TYR A 313 6.91 -7.52 -9.35
C TYR A 313 7.12 -6.66 -10.59
N GLY A 314 8.34 -6.12 -10.72
CA GLY A 314 8.75 -5.28 -11.85
C GLY A 314 8.17 -3.86 -11.85
N VAL A 315 7.44 -3.46 -10.80
CA VAL A 315 6.92 -2.10 -10.66
C VAL A 315 7.86 -1.27 -9.79
N VAL A 316 8.64 -0.41 -10.45
CA VAL A 316 9.51 0.56 -9.77
C VAL A 316 8.64 1.52 -8.95
N THR A 317 8.97 1.66 -7.65
CA THR A 317 8.15 2.39 -6.69
C THR A 317 9.02 3.33 -5.86
N ASP A 318 8.73 4.64 -5.87
CA ASP A 318 9.38 5.58 -4.96
C ASP A 318 8.94 5.26 -3.51
N ILE A 319 9.89 4.95 -2.62
CA ILE A 319 9.62 4.61 -1.20
C ILE A 319 10.25 5.61 -0.22
N ALA A 320 11.14 6.47 -0.72
CA ALA A 320 11.71 7.62 -0.02
C ALA A 320 12.20 8.64 -1.09
N PRO A 321 12.60 9.87 -0.72
CA PRO A 321 13.01 10.90 -1.69
C PRO A 321 14.16 10.53 -2.62
N ASP A 322 15.04 9.63 -2.18
CA ASP A 322 16.24 9.18 -2.88
C ASP A 322 16.28 7.66 -3.09
N ILE A 323 15.19 6.92 -2.78
CA ILE A 323 15.14 5.46 -2.89
C ILE A 323 13.92 5.00 -3.70
N ARG A 324 14.19 4.20 -4.74
CA ARG A 324 13.20 3.46 -5.53
C ARG A 324 13.38 1.96 -5.32
N LEU A 325 12.30 1.28 -4.97
CA LEU A 325 12.22 -0.17 -4.81
C LEU A 325 11.81 -0.86 -6.11
#